data_AF-A0A2A2G240-F1
#
_entry.id   AF-A0A2A2G240-F1
#
_cell.length_a   1.000
_cell.length_b   1.000
_cell.length_c   1.000
_cell.angle_alpha   90.00
_cell.angle_beta   90.00
_cell.angle_gamma   90.00
#
_symmetry.space_group_name_H-M   'P 1'
#
loop_
_entity.id
_entity.type
_entity.pdbx_description
1 polymer ?
#
loop_
_entity_poly.entity_id
_entity_poly.type
_entity_poly.pdbx_seq_one_letter_code
_entity_poly.pdbx_strand_id
1 'polypeptide(L)'
;SGDVRAWFWAPRDGLEEAERRDHVPYQLWARQGLLEATPGRAIDKKWIVHRLGEIVQNYDVQALAFDRWKMDEVQRYMADEGVKLTMQPWGKGFRDMSPAIDALETAILQGTLRHPSHPVLDWCLSNAVTMTDPAGNRKLVKDKSRGRIDGAVALSMAVGVAARAPWPSAWP
;
A
#
# COMPACT_ATOMS: atom_id res chain seq x y z
N SER A 1 14.10 12.18 3.70
CA SER A 1 13.35 12.39 4.95
C SER A 1 12.10 11.51 4.92
N GLY A 2 11.70 10.99 6.09
CA GLY A 2 10.67 9.93 6.25
C GLY A 2 11.26 8.51 6.19
N ASP A 3 10.90 7.65 7.14
CA ASP A 3 11.21 6.19 7.08
C ASP A 3 10.21 5.47 6.18
N VAL A 4 8.97 5.99 6.14
CA VAL A 4 7.96 5.50 5.21
C VAL A 4 8.31 5.97 3.81
N ARG A 5 8.39 5.03 2.88
CA ARG A 5 8.43 5.27 1.44
C ARG A 5 7.13 4.75 0.84
N ALA A 6 6.54 5.53 -0.05
CA ALA A 6 5.28 5.19 -0.69
C ALA A 6 5.41 5.37 -2.19
N TRP A 7 4.91 4.38 -2.92
CA TRP A 7 4.85 4.38 -4.37
C TRP A 7 3.39 4.18 -4.77
N PHE A 8 2.94 4.95 -5.74
CA PHE A 8 1.57 4.94 -6.22
C PHE A 8 1.56 4.83 -7.73
N TRP A 9 0.54 4.16 -8.27
CA TRP A 9 0.36 3.99 -9.71
C TRP A 9 -1.06 4.37 -10.11
N ALA A 10 -1.20 4.92 -11.31
CA ALA A 10 -2.50 5.01 -11.97
C ALA A 10 -2.34 4.88 -13.49
N PRO A 11 -3.39 4.42 -14.21
CA PRO A 11 -3.36 4.37 -15.66
C PRO A 11 -3.31 5.79 -16.25
N ARG A 12 -2.35 6.05 -17.12
CA ARG A 12 -2.10 7.36 -17.75
C ARG A 12 -3.33 7.87 -18.48
N ASP A 13 -4.00 7.00 -19.23
CA ASP A 13 -5.13 7.37 -20.08
C ASP A 13 -6.38 7.75 -19.25
N GLY A 14 -6.41 7.37 -17.97
CA GLY A 14 -7.52 7.62 -17.05
C GLY A 14 -7.28 8.75 -16.05
N LEU A 15 -6.14 9.45 -16.11
CA LEU A 15 -5.79 10.45 -15.10
C LEU A 15 -6.78 11.61 -15.06
N GLU A 16 -7.14 12.19 -16.20
CA GLU A 16 -8.08 13.32 -16.27
C GLU A 16 -9.46 12.96 -15.70
N GLU A 17 -9.98 11.79 -16.06
CA GLU A 17 -11.24 11.30 -15.52
C GLU A 17 -11.15 11.05 -14.00
N ALA A 18 -10.01 10.52 -13.53
CA ALA A 18 -9.76 10.33 -12.11
C ALA A 18 -9.68 11.65 -11.34
N GLU A 19 -9.03 12.69 -11.89
CA GLU A 19 -8.99 14.04 -11.28
C GLU A 19 -10.40 14.60 -11.13
N ARG A 20 -11.22 14.50 -12.17
CA ARG A 20 -12.60 15.01 -12.14
C ARG A 20 -13.46 14.26 -11.11
N ARG A 21 -13.27 12.94 -10.99
CA ARG A 21 -14.04 12.09 -10.05
C ARG A 21 -13.61 12.32 -8.60
N ASP A 22 -12.31 12.32 -8.35
CA ASP A 22 -11.74 12.30 -6.99
C ASP A 22 -11.41 13.71 -6.49
N HIS A 23 -11.55 14.74 -7.33
CA HIS A 23 -11.28 16.15 -7.04
C HIS A 23 -9.89 16.42 -6.46
N VAL A 24 -8.88 15.72 -6.99
CA VAL A 24 -7.47 15.86 -6.61
C VAL A 24 -6.56 15.87 -7.85
N PRO A 25 -5.36 16.47 -7.80
CA PRO A 25 -4.57 16.76 -8.98
C PRO A 25 -3.64 15.60 -9.40
N TYR A 26 -4.22 14.46 -9.81
CA TYR A 26 -3.50 13.27 -10.30
C TYR A 26 -2.45 13.57 -11.40
N GLN A 27 -2.76 14.42 -12.38
CA GLN A 27 -1.85 14.82 -13.44
C GLN A 27 -0.67 15.63 -12.91
N LEU A 28 -0.90 16.50 -11.91
CA LEU A 28 0.18 17.23 -11.26
C LEU A 28 1.08 16.27 -10.48
N TRP A 29 0.49 15.35 -9.69
CA TRP A 29 1.25 14.34 -8.97
C TRP A 29 2.07 13.45 -9.90
N ALA A 30 1.53 13.11 -11.07
CA ALA A 30 2.28 12.39 -12.10
C ALA A 30 3.47 13.20 -12.64
N ARG A 31 3.27 14.48 -12.98
CA ARG A 31 4.36 15.37 -13.43
C ARG A 31 5.44 15.59 -12.36
N GLN A 32 5.06 15.55 -11.08
CA GLN A 32 5.97 15.70 -9.94
C GLN A 32 6.67 14.39 -9.54
N GLY A 33 6.34 13.25 -10.18
CA GLY A 33 6.89 11.95 -9.81
C GLY A 33 6.36 11.37 -8.49
N LEU A 34 5.27 11.93 -7.95
CA LEU A 34 4.58 11.43 -6.75
C LEU A 34 3.61 10.28 -7.07
N LEU A 35 3.31 10.10 -8.37
CA LEU A 35 2.42 9.07 -8.89
C LEU A 35 2.98 8.57 -10.23
N GLU A 36 3.14 7.27 -10.37
CA GLU A 36 3.62 6.67 -11.60
C GLU A 36 2.46 6.41 -12.58
N ALA A 37 2.46 7.13 -13.70
CA ALA A 37 1.43 7.03 -14.74
C ALA A 37 1.78 5.94 -15.75
N THR A 38 1.27 4.72 -15.51
CA THR A 38 1.53 3.56 -16.37
C THR A 38 0.76 3.67 -17.68
N PRO A 39 1.34 3.30 -18.84
CA PRO A 39 0.66 3.40 -20.13
C PRO A 39 -0.64 2.58 -20.18
N GLY A 40 -1.66 3.11 -20.86
CA GLY A 40 -2.93 2.42 -21.10
C GLY A 40 -4.05 2.78 -20.10
N ARG A 41 -5.15 2.02 -20.18
CA ARG A 41 -6.38 2.23 -19.38
C ARG A 41 -6.44 1.42 -18.08
N ALA A 42 -5.51 0.50 -17.87
CA ALA A 42 -5.41 -0.31 -16.65
C ALA A 42 -3.94 -0.39 -16.22
N ILE A 43 -3.71 -0.61 -14.93
CA ILE A 43 -2.35 -0.80 -14.40
C ILE A 43 -1.87 -2.20 -14.80
N ASP A 44 -0.87 -2.26 -15.67
CA ASP A 44 -0.13 -3.50 -15.91
C ASP A 44 0.75 -3.80 -14.69
N LYS A 45 0.55 -4.99 -14.10
CA LYS A 45 1.24 -5.44 -12.89
C LYS A 45 2.75 -5.58 -13.08
N LYS A 46 3.24 -5.68 -14.31
CA LYS A 46 4.69 -5.67 -14.59
C LYS A 46 5.38 -4.40 -14.08
N TRP A 47 4.71 -3.24 -14.16
CA TRP A 47 5.25 -2.00 -13.58
C TRP A 47 5.44 -2.10 -12.06
N ILE A 48 4.52 -2.79 -11.38
CA ILE A 48 4.61 -3.01 -9.93
C ILE A 48 5.78 -3.94 -9.63
N VAL A 49 5.93 -5.04 -10.39
CA VAL A 49 7.05 -5.99 -10.20
C VAL A 49 8.40 -5.34 -10.49
N HIS A 50 8.49 -4.57 -11.57
CA HIS A 50 9.71 -3.83 -11.89
C HIS A 50 10.12 -2.90 -10.73
N ARG A 51 9.16 -2.15 -10.16
CA ARG A 51 9.42 -1.32 -8.98
C ARG A 51 9.83 -2.15 -7.77
N LEU A 52 9.21 -3.31 -7.54
CA LEU A 52 9.60 -4.22 -6.45
C LEU A 52 11.05 -4.69 -6.63
N GLY A 53 11.47 -4.98 -7.87
CA GLY A 53 12.86 -5.29 -8.19
C GLY A 53 13.82 -4.16 -7.82
N GLU A 54 13.50 -2.92 -8.20
CA GLU A 54 14.29 -1.74 -7.79
C GLU A 54 14.34 -1.58 -6.26
N ILE A 55 13.23 -1.77 -5.56
CA ILE A 55 13.17 -1.66 -4.10
C ILE A 55 14.07 -2.74 -3.46
N VAL A 56 14.01 -3.98 -3.93
CA VAL A 56 14.88 -5.09 -3.46
C VAL A 56 16.36 -4.81 -3.71
N GLN A 57 16.71 -4.11 -4.80
CA GLN A 57 18.10 -3.74 -5.07
C GLN A 57 18.61 -2.64 -4.14
N ASN A 58 17.72 -1.76 -3.68
CA ASN A 58 18.09 -0.60 -2.85
C ASN A 58 17.90 -0.82 -1.34
N TYR A 59 17.15 -1.84 -0.94
CA TYR A 59 16.79 -2.10 0.45
C TYR A 59 16.86 -3.60 0.78
N ASP A 60 17.26 -3.91 2.01
CA ASP A 60 17.16 -5.27 2.57
C ASP A 60 15.70 -5.56 2.97
N VAL A 61 14.88 -5.88 1.98
CA VAL A 61 13.43 -6.06 2.16
C VAL A 61 13.15 -7.38 2.91
N GLN A 62 12.75 -7.25 4.17
CA GLN A 62 12.51 -8.40 5.05
C GLN A 62 11.21 -9.15 4.73
N ALA A 63 10.15 -8.44 4.33
CA ALA A 63 8.85 -9.01 4.04
C ALA A 63 8.00 -8.09 3.15
N LEU A 64 7.11 -8.68 2.35
CA LEU A 64 6.10 -7.99 1.55
C LEU A 64 4.70 -8.41 1.99
N ALA A 65 3.96 -7.47 2.61
CA ALA A 65 2.55 -7.64 2.93
C ALA A 65 1.70 -7.53 1.67
N PHE A 66 0.75 -8.44 1.45
CA PHE A 66 -0.12 -8.35 0.27
C PHE A 66 -1.53 -8.90 0.44
N ASP A 67 -2.49 -8.39 -0.34
CA ASP A 67 -3.82 -8.99 -0.41
C ASP A 67 -3.77 -10.27 -1.25
N ARG A 68 -4.32 -11.36 -0.71
CA ARG A 68 -4.37 -12.70 -1.30
C ARG A 68 -5.05 -12.75 -2.69
N TRP A 69 -5.95 -11.82 -2.99
CA TRP A 69 -6.71 -11.87 -4.24
C TRP A 69 -5.86 -11.48 -5.47
N LYS A 70 -5.89 -12.33 -6.51
CA LYS A 70 -5.24 -12.11 -7.83
C LYS A 70 -3.71 -11.93 -7.78
N MET A 71 -3.05 -12.57 -6.81
CA MET A 71 -1.60 -12.50 -6.62
C MET A 71 -0.81 -13.44 -7.55
N ASP A 72 -1.43 -14.49 -8.08
CA ASP A 72 -0.77 -15.50 -8.94
C ASP A 72 -0.02 -14.87 -10.13
N GLU A 73 -0.62 -13.84 -10.74
CA GLU A 73 -0.01 -13.13 -11.86
C GLU A 73 1.21 -12.29 -11.46
N VAL A 74 1.16 -11.64 -10.29
CA VAL A 74 2.30 -10.87 -9.77
C VAL A 74 3.45 -11.81 -9.42
N GLN A 75 3.16 -12.97 -8.80
CA GLN A 75 4.17 -13.98 -8.48
C GLN A 75 4.85 -14.51 -9.74
N ARG A 76 4.09 -14.76 -10.80
CA ARG A 76 4.66 -15.16 -12.09
C ARG A 76 5.63 -14.10 -12.62
N TYR A 77 5.23 -12.83 -12.65
CA TYR A 77 6.12 -11.75 -13.08
C TYR A 77 7.34 -11.60 -12.16
N MET A 78 7.19 -11.74 -10.85
CA MET A 78 8.32 -11.73 -9.91
C MET A 78 9.30 -12.87 -10.20
N ALA A 79 8.81 -14.07 -10.51
CA ALA A 79 9.64 -15.20 -10.88
C ALA A 79 10.38 -14.94 -12.22
N ASP A 80 9.67 -14.39 -13.22
CA ASP A 80 10.25 -14.03 -14.52
C ASP A 80 11.35 -12.97 -14.39
N GLU A 81 11.21 -12.02 -13.46
CA GLU A 81 12.20 -10.96 -13.17
C GLU A 81 13.23 -11.33 -12.09
N GLY A 82 13.14 -12.54 -11.51
CA GLY A 82 14.06 -13.01 -10.47
C GLY A 82 13.93 -12.29 -9.12
N VAL A 83 12.81 -11.62 -8.85
CA VAL A 83 12.53 -10.91 -7.59
C VAL A 83 12.13 -11.91 -6.51
N LYS A 84 12.99 -12.07 -5.49
CA LYS A 84 12.75 -12.98 -4.36
C LYS A 84 12.41 -12.18 -3.10
N LEU A 85 11.25 -12.44 -2.52
CA LEU A 85 10.74 -11.75 -1.32
C LEU A 85 10.02 -12.71 -0.40
N THR A 86 10.11 -12.47 0.91
CA THR A 86 9.28 -13.13 1.91
C THR A 86 7.85 -12.58 1.80
N MET A 87 6.99 -13.32 1.11
CA MET A 87 5.59 -12.96 0.89
C MET A 87 4.77 -13.23 2.14
N GLN A 88 4.05 -12.21 2.65
CA GLN A 88 3.18 -12.29 3.82
C GLN A 88 1.74 -11.93 3.43
N PRO A 89 0.85 -12.92 3.24
CA PRO A 89 -0.52 -12.60 2.87
C PRO A 89 -1.26 -11.96 4.02
N TRP A 90 -2.12 -11.03 3.66
CA TRP A 90 -2.84 -10.20 4.58
C TRP A 90 -4.33 -10.27 4.32
N GLY A 91 -5.11 -10.52 5.37
CA GLY A 91 -6.56 -10.44 5.33
C GLY A 91 -7.04 -9.00 5.45
N LYS A 92 -7.99 -8.58 4.60
CA LYS A 92 -8.71 -7.30 4.76
C LYS A 92 -9.81 -7.33 5.84
N GLY A 93 -9.90 -8.42 6.59
CA GLY A 93 -10.86 -8.59 7.69
C GLY A 93 -10.36 -8.00 9.01
N PHE A 94 -11.25 -7.91 9.99
CA PHE A 94 -10.95 -7.40 11.33
C PHE A 94 -9.78 -8.11 12.01
N ARG A 95 -9.69 -9.44 11.86
CA ARG A 95 -8.62 -10.26 12.46
C ARG A 95 -7.21 -9.77 12.13
N ASP A 96 -6.98 -9.41 10.87
CA ASP A 96 -5.65 -9.00 10.41
C ASP A 96 -5.48 -7.48 10.44
N MET A 97 -6.52 -6.72 10.08
CA MET A 97 -6.44 -5.25 10.05
C MET A 97 -6.44 -4.59 11.43
N SER A 98 -7.14 -5.13 12.43
CA SER A 98 -7.19 -4.50 13.77
C SER A 98 -5.81 -4.37 14.40
N PRO A 99 -5.01 -5.45 14.55
CA PRO A 99 -3.67 -5.32 15.10
C PRO A 99 -2.73 -4.47 14.23
N ALA A 100 -2.95 -4.41 12.90
CA ALA A 100 -2.22 -3.51 12.01
C ALA A 100 -2.50 -2.03 12.33
N ILE A 101 -3.78 -1.69 12.54
CA ILE A 101 -4.20 -0.33 12.90
C ILE A 101 -3.67 0.02 14.28
N ASP A 102 -3.75 -0.88 15.25
CA ASP A 102 -3.22 -0.67 16.61
C ASP A 102 -1.71 -0.41 16.59
N ALA A 103 -0.96 -1.19 15.81
CA ALA A 103 0.49 -1.01 15.64
C ALA A 103 0.82 0.33 14.96
N LEU A 104 0.07 0.71 13.92
CA LEU A 104 0.23 1.98 13.22
C LEU A 104 -0.05 3.17 14.15
N GLU A 105 -1.17 3.17 14.88
CA GLU A 105 -1.51 4.21 15.84
C GLU A 105 -0.47 4.32 16.95
N THR A 106 0.01 3.18 17.47
CA THR A 106 1.08 3.16 18.46
C THR A 106 2.35 3.81 17.94
N ALA A 107 2.78 3.46 16.72
CA ALA A 107 3.99 4.02 16.12
C ALA A 107 3.87 5.54 15.85
N ILE A 108 2.68 6.01 15.49
CA ILE A 108 2.39 7.44 15.32
C ILE A 108 2.45 8.16 16.68
N LEU A 109 1.75 7.66 17.70
CA LEU A 109 1.68 8.28 19.02
C LEU A 109 3.04 8.31 19.73
N GLN A 110 3.87 7.28 19.50
CA GLN A 110 5.24 7.22 20.03
C GLN A 110 6.24 8.03 19.21
N GLY A 111 5.85 8.59 18.06
CA GLY A 111 6.76 9.31 17.17
C GLY A 111 7.84 8.43 16.53
N THR A 112 7.64 7.12 16.47
CA THR A 112 8.58 6.15 15.89
C THR A 112 8.35 5.91 14.41
N LEU A 113 7.24 6.42 13.85
CA LEU A 113 6.96 6.41 12.41
C LEU A 113 7.14 7.80 11.79
N ARG A 114 8.09 7.94 10.88
CA ARG A 114 8.32 9.20 10.15
C ARG A 114 7.65 9.17 8.78
N HIS A 115 6.56 9.94 8.65
CA HIS A 115 5.85 10.14 7.39
C HIS A 115 6.68 11.03 6.42
N PRO A 116 6.72 10.73 5.11
CA PRO A 116 7.52 11.50 4.14
C PRO A 116 6.86 12.80 3.65
N SER A 117 5.73 13.21 4.24
CA SER A 117 4.86 14.29 3.73
C SER A 117 4.48 14.09 2.26
N HIS A 118 4.20 12.84 1.88
CA HIS A 118 3.86 12.48 0.51
C HIS A 118 2.38 12.83 0.23
N PRO A 119 2.07 13.76 -0.69
CA PRO A 119 0.70 14.28 -0.86
C PRO A 119 -0.37 13.22 -1.15
N VAL A 120 -0.03 12.20 -1.95
CA VAL A 120 -0.97 11.10 -2.25
C VAL A 120 -1.24 10.23 -1.02
N LEU A 121 -0.24 10.04 -0.15
CA LEU A 121 -0.38 9.26 1.08
C LEU A 121 -1.17 10.06 2.11
N ASP A 122 -0.88 11.35 2.26
CA ASP A 122 -1.64 12.28 3.11
C ASP A 122 -3.12 12.29 2.71
N TRP A 123 -3.40 12.37 1.40
CA TRP A 123 -4.77 12.29 0.90
C TRP A 123 -5.42 10.95 1.25
N CYS A 124 -4.74 9.83 1.04
CA CYS A 124 -5.27 8.51 1.40
C CYS A 124 -5.57 8.38 2.90
N LEU A 125 -4.68 8.89 3.75
CA LEU A 125 -4.84 8.89 5.21
C LEU A 125 -6.00 9.78 5.64
N SER A 126 -6.16 10.97 5.04
CA SER A 126 -7.27 11.88 5.34
C SER A 126 -8.65 11.32 4.98
N ASN A 127 -8.71 10.38 4.03
CA ASN A 127 -9.94 9.71 3.62
C ASN A 127 -10.26 8.47 4.46
N ALA A 128 -9.29 7.95 5.23
CA ALA A 128 -9.39 6.66 5.88
C ALA A 128 -10.36 6.70 7.06
N VAL A 129 -11.41 5.88 6.97
CA VAL A 129 -12.39 5.71 8.05
C VAL A 129 -12.35 4.28 8.57
N THR A 130 -12.41 4.12 9.89
CA THR A 130 -12.53 2.81 10.53
C THR A 130 -13.98 2.38 10.71
N MET A 131 -14.22 1.08 10.63
CA MET A 131 -15.40 0.44 11.14
C MET A 131 -15.00 -0.49 12.28
N THR A 132 -15.84 -0.57 13.30
CA THR A 132 -15.63 -1.40 14.49
C THR A 132 -16.65 -2.53 14.51
N ASP A 133 -16.21 -3.75 14.83
CA ASP A 133 -17.11 -4.88 15.07
C ASP A 133 -17.61 -4.90 16.55
N PRO A 134 -18.58 -5.76 16.91
CA PRO A 134 -19.07 -5.84 18.29
C PRO A 134 -18.01 -6.25 19.33
N ALA A 135 -16.89 -6.85 18.91
CA ALA A 135 -15.78 -7.22 19.78
C ALA A 135 -14.74 -6.10 19.92
N GLY A 136 -14.97 -4.94 19.31
CA GLY A 136 -14.08 -3.78 19.36
C GLY A 136 -12.96 -3.78 18.31
N ASN A 137 -12.90 -4.79 17.44
CA ASN A 137 -11.86 -4.84 16.40
C ASN A 137 -12.14 -3.80 15.31
N ARG A 138 -11.08 -3.21 14.75
CA ARG A 138 -11.17 -2.16 13.73
C ARG A 138 -10.68 -2.63 12.38
N LYS A 139 -11.26 -2.09 11.31
CA LYS A 139 -10.70 -2.16 9.95
C LYS A 139 -10.98 -0.89 9.17
N LEU A 140 -10.13 -0.58 8.20
CA LEU A 140 -10.37 0.51 7.25
C LEU A 140 -11.47 0.12 6.26
N VAL A 141 -12.42 1.03 5.99
CA VAL A 141 -13.58 0.75 5.13
C VAL A 141 -13.71 1.75 3.98
N LYS A 142 -13.67 1.23 2.75
CA LYS A 142 -13.77 2.04 1.52
C LYS A 142 -15.14 2.66 1.34
N ASP A 143 -16.22 1.95 1.64
CA ASP A 143 -17.60 2.39 1.35
C ASP A 143 -18.03 3.61 2.18
N LYS A 144 -17.36 3.87 3.31
CA LYS A 144 -17.60 5.06 4.15
C LYS A 144 -16.57 6.16 3.92
N SER A 145 -15.58 5.93 3.06
CA SER A 145 -14.51 6.87 2.77
C SER A 145 -14.92 7.80 1.62
N ARG A 146 -14.55 9.08 1.70
CA ARG A 146 -14.87 10.08 0.65
C ARG A 146 -13.93 10.02 -0.57
N GLY A 147 -12.87 9.23 -0.50
CA GLY A 147 -11.87 9.10 -1.55
C GLY A 147 -11.11 7.78 -1.49
N ARG A 148 -9.90 7.76 -2.04
CA ARG A 148 -9.03 6.58 -2.02
C ARG A 148 -8.41 6.37 -0.64
N ILE A 149 -8.22 5.12 -0.27
CA ILE A 149 -7.62 4.71 1.02
C ILE A 149 -6.50 3.69 0.83
N ASP A 150 -6.16 3.37 -0.41
CA ASP A 150 -5.23 2.29 -0.75
C ASP A 150 -3.85 2.53 -0.10
N GLY A 151 -3.38 3.78 -0.03
CA GLY A 151 -2.17 4.15 0.69
C GLY A 151 -2.26 3.94 2.21
N ALA A 152 -3.39 4.25 2.83
CA ALA A 152 -3.61 4.02 4.26
C ALA A 152 -3.64 2.51 4.58
N VAL A 153 -4.33 1.73 3.74
CA VAL A 153 -4.36 0.26 3.85
C VAL A 153 -2.97 -0.33 3.68
N ALA A 154 -2.23 0.07 2.65
CA ALA A 154 -0.87 -0.40 2.41
C ALA A 154 0.08 -0.05 3.58
N LEU A 155 -0.03 1.16 4.14
CA LEU A 155 0.76 1.57 5.30
C LEU A 155 0.41 0.75 6.55
N SER A 156 -0.88 0.56 6.85
CA SER A 156 -1.31 -0.30 7.96
C SER A 156 -0.82 -1.74 7.79
N MET A 157 -0.86 -2.27 6.56
CA MET A 157 -0.34 -3.60 6.23
C MET A 157 1.17 -3.67 6.41
N ALA A 158 1.94 -2.67 5.98
CA ALA A 158 3.39 -2.65 6.12
C ALA A 158 3.83 -2.58 7.60
N VAL A 159 3.19 -1.73 8.41
CA VAL A 159 3.48 -1.62 9.84
C VAL A 159 2.98 -2.85 10.61
N GLY A 160 1.77 -3.31 10.29
CA GLY A 160 1.22 -4.53 10.88
C GLY A 160 2.02 -5.76 10.50
N VAL A 161 2.62 -5.77 9.30
CA VAL A 161 3.67 -6.72 8.99
C VAL A 161 4.82 -6.43 9.94
N ALA A 162 5.62 -5.38 9.82
CA ALA A 162 6.80 -5.14 10.68
C ALA A 162 6.64 -5.51 12.18
N ALA A 163 5.48 -5.24 12.82
CA ALA A 163 5.14 -5.60 14.18
C ALA A 163 5.02 -7.11 14.52
N ARG A 164 4.80 -8.01 13.53
CA ARG A 164 4.70 -9.48 13.72
C ARG A 164 6.01 -10.22 13.45
N ALA A 165 7.13 -9.52 13.22
CA ALA A 165 8.43 -10.18 13.06
C ALA A 165 8.83 -10.95 14.34
N PRO A 166 9.54 -12.10 14.23
CA PRO A 166 10.03 -12.73 13.01
C PRO A 166 8.93 -13.49 12.24
N TRP A 167 9.13 -13.60 10.94
CA TRP A 167 8.20 -14.20 9.98
C TRP A 167 8.46 -15.70 9.82
N PRO A 168 7.43 -16.55 9.66
CA PRO A 168 7.65 -17.91 9.18
C PRO A 168 8.30 -17.86 7.79
N SER A 169 9.26 -18.76 7.53
CA SER A 169 9.99 -18.83 6.26
C SER A 169 9.05 -19.17 5.11
N ALA A 170 8.84 -18.20 4.22
CA ALA A 170 8.02 -18.24 3.01
C ALA A 170 6.56 -18.72 3.17
N TRP A 171 5.66 -18.00 2.53
CA TRP A 171 4.37 -18.55 2.10
C TRP A 171 4.61 -19.80 1.24
N PRO A 172 3.86 -20.91 1.42
CA PRO A 172 4.06 -22.14 0.65
C PRO A 172 3.94 -21.92 -0.86
#